data_AF-A0A3D1R586-F1
#
_entry.id   AF-A0A3D1R586-F1
#
_cell.length_a   1.000
_cell.length_b   1.000
_cell.length_c   1.000
_cell.angle_alpha   90.00
_cell.angle_beta   90.00
_cell.angle_gamma   90.00
#
_symmetry.space_group_name_H-M   'P 1'
#
loop_
_entity.id
_entity.type
_entity.pdbx_description
1 polymer ?
#
loop_
_entity_poly.entity_id
_entity_poly.type
_entity_poly.pdbx_seq_one_letter_code
_entity_poly.pdbx_strand_id
1 'polypeptide(L)'
;ERLTKEIDYWTDRWMKLREDEQAGKDVRMNVETARRTVNDLQGRLDNRKRELHAMRHVTAATPVAFGGALVIPVGLLRRLQGEKDGAEVSVDAEVAVKQRTERLAMEAVRHVEEARGCRVVDVSGEKCGWDLTSYPPAVDGRMPEPRHIEVKGRLKGAETITVTRNEILYALNQADKFVLAIVLVSSDEESVEGPYYVRNPFDAEPGWGVSSWNIQIAALLERAEIQC
;
A
#
# COMPACT_ATOMS: atom_id res chain seq x y z
N GLU A 1 26.60 -12.46 3.71
CA GLU A 1 26.52 -13.79 4.35
C GLU A 1 26.84 -14.96 3.42
N ARG A 2 26.18 -15.12 2.27
CA ARG A 2 26.45 -16.25 1.36
C ARG A 2 27.90 -16.33 0.85
N LEU A 3 28.46 -15.21 0.38
CA LEU A 3 29.84 -15.14 -0.14
C LEU A 3 30.90 -15.46 0.92
N THR A 4 30.69 -15.06 2.17
CA THR A 4 31.61 -15.34 3.28
C THR A 4 31.67 -16.84 3.55
N LYS A 5 30.52 -17.52 3.62
CA LYS A 5 30.45 -18.97 3.81
C LYS A 5 31.10 -19.76 2.67
N GLU A 6 30.95 -19.29 1.42
CA GLU A 6 31.64 -19.89 0.27
C GLU A 6 33.17 -19.71 0.36
N ILE A 7 33.66 -18.54 0.78
CA ILE A 7 35.10 -18.30 1.01
C ILE A 7 35.63 -19.25 2.09
N ASP A 8 34.94 -19.36 3.23
CA ASP A 8 35.36 -20.23 4.33
C ASP A 8 35.44 -21.69 3.88
N TYR A 9 34.41 -22.17 3.18
CA TYR A 9 34.37 -23.52 2.61
C TYR A 9 35.55 -23.80 1.66
N TRP A 10 35.83 -22.91 0.72
CA TRP A 10 36.92 -23.09 -0.25
C TRP A 10 38.30 -22.91 0.38
N THR A 11 38.41 -22.11 1.44
CA THR A 11 39.63 -21.92 2.22
C THR A 11 39.99 -23.20 2.97
N ASP A 12 39.03 -23.79 3.70
CA ASP A 12 39.21 -25.08 4.38
C ASP A 12 39.54 -26.20 3.39
N ARG A 13 38.88 -26.20 2.23
CA ARG A 13 39.15 -27.16 1.14
C ARG A 13 40.57 -27.01 0.60
N TRP A 14 41.03 -25.77 0.38
CA TRP A 14 42.39 -25.50 -0.10
C TRP A 14 43.45 -25.93 0.93
N MET A 15 43.25 -25.64 2.21
CA MET A 15 44.19 -26.05 3.27
C MET A 15 44.35 -27.58 3.33
N LYS A 16 43.24 -28.33 3.29
CA LYS A 16 43.26 -29.80 3.28
C LYS A 16 43.98 -30.37 2.05
N LEU A 17 43.70 -29.82 0.86
CA LEU A 17 44.35 -30.29 -0.37
C LEU A 17 45.87 -30.01 -0.36
N ARG A 18 46.29 -28.89 0.23
CA ARG A 18 47.70 -28.55 0.40
C ARG A 18 48.40 -29.48 1.40
N GLU A 19 47.73 -29.84 2.49
CA GLU A 19 48.25 -30.81 3.47
C GLU A 19 48.39 -32.21 2.87
N ASP A 20 47.39 -32.66 2.11
CA ASP A 20 47.43 -33.97 1.43
C ASP A 20 48.53 -34.03 0.34
N GLU A 21 48.75 -32.93 -0.39
CA GLU A 21 49.87 -32.78 -1.35
C GLU A 21 51.23 -32.85 -0.63
N GLN A 22 51.39 -32.14 0.50
CA GLN A 22 52.61 -32.20 1.30
C GLN A 22 52.86 -33.58 1.93
N ALA A 23 51.79 -34.32 2.21
CA ALA A 23 51.84 -35.71 2.68
C ALA A 23 52.09 -36.72 1.55
N GLY A 24 52.26 -36.26 0.30
CA GLY A 24 52.58 -37.10 -0.85
C GLY A 24 51.40 -37.95 -1.37
N LYS A 25 50.16 -37.61 -1.01
CA LYS A 25 48.96 -38.28 -1.55
C LYS A 25 48.63 -37.73 -2.93
N ASP A 26 48.12 -38.60 -3.80
CA ASP A 26 47.70 -38.20 -5.14
C ASP A 26 46.38 -37.41 -5.08
N VAL A 27 46.47 -36.10 -5.32
CA VAL A 27 45.35 -35.17 -5.19
C VAL A 27 44.68 -34.97 -6.56
N ARG A 28 43.47 -35.52 -6.73
CA ARG A 28 42.67 -35.39 -7.98
C ARG A 28 42.32 -33.96 -8.39
N MET A 29 42.39 -32.99 -7.48
CA MET A 29 42.03 -31.59 -7.73
C MET A 29 43.27 -30.71 -7.57
N ASN A 30 43.58 -29.92 -8.58
CA ASN A 30 44.76 -29.03 -8.54
C ASN A 30 44.59 -27.99 -7.42
N VAL A 31 45.51 -28.02 -6.45
CA VAL A 31 45.61 -27.09 -5.30
C VAL A 31 45.57 -25.63 -5.75
N GLU A 32 46.14 -25.35 -6.93
CA GLU A 32 46.16 -24.03 -7.54
C GLU A 32 44.77 -23.54 -7.97
N THR A 33 43.89 -24.44 -8.41
CA THR A 33 42.50 -24.09 -8.75
C THR A 33 41.73 -23.67 -7.50
N ALA A 34 41.86 -24.40 -6.39
CA ALA A 34 41.22 -24.04 -5.12
C ALA A 34 41.69 -22.66 -4.61
N ARG A 35 43.01 -22.40 -4.68
CA ARG A 35 43.60 -21.10 -4.34
C ARG A 35 43.03 -19.99 -5.21
N ARG A 36 42.91 -20.21 -6.52
CA ARG A 36 42.35 -19.23 -7.47
C ARG A 36 40.89 -18.93 -7.15
N THR A 37 40.10 -19.95 -6.81
CA THR A 37 38.69 -19.78 -6.41
C THR A 37 38.55 -18.94 -5.14
N VAL A 38 39.38 -19.16 -4.12
CA VAL A 38 39.37 -18.34 -2.89
C VAL A 38 39.68 -16.87 -3.21
N ASN A 39 40.73 -16.61 -4.00
CA ASN A 39 41.12 -15.25 -4.39
C ASN A 39 40.01 -14.53 -5.18
N ASP A 40 39.33 -15.22 -6.10
CA ASP A 40 38.22 -14.64 -6.86
C ASP A 40 37.04 -14.26 -5.95
N LEU A 41 36.65 -15.15 -5.03
CA LEU A 41 35.56 -14.89 -4.10
C LEU A 41 35.89 -13.74 -3.14
N GLN A 42 37.13 -13.64 -2.68
CA GLN A 42 37.60 -12.50 -1.86
C GLN A 42 37.55 -11.19 -2.64
N GLY A 43 38.03 -11.18 -3.89
CA GLY A 43 37.96 -9.99 -4.76
C GLY A 43 36.52 -9.52 -5.00
N ARG A 44 35.59 -10.46 -5.20
CA ARG A 44 34.15 -10.15 -5.35
C ARG A 44 33.55 -9.58 -4.07
N LEU A 45 33.93 -10.11 -2.91
CA LEU A 45 33.46 -9.59 -1.62
C LEU A 45 33.94 -8.15 -1.39
N ASP A 46 35.20 -7.86 -1.70
CA ASP A 46 35.79 -6.54 -1.53
C ASP A 46 35.17 -5.50 -2.46
N ASN A 47 34.98 -5.84 -3.74
CA ASN A 47 34.28 -4.96 -4.68
C ASN A 47 32.85 -4.67 -4.19
N ARG A 48 32.13 -5.71 -3.75
CA ARG A 48 30.75 -5.53 -3.27
C ARG A 48 30.69 -4.66 -2.02
N LYS A 49 31.65 -4.80 -1.09
CA LYS A 49 31.74 -3.93 0.09
C LYS A 49 31.99 -2.48 -0.30
N ARG A 50 32.91 -2.23 -1.24
CA ARG A 50 33.18 -0.86 -1.73
C ARG A 50 31.95 -0.23 -2.37
N GLU A 51 31.23 -0.96 -3.22
CA GLU A 51 29.98 -0.50 -3.82
C GLU A 51 28.94 -0.13 -2.75
N LEU A 52 28.71 -1.02 -1.77
CA LEU A 52 27.75 -0.78 -0.69
C LEU A 52 28.14 0.41 0.19
N HIS A 53 29.44 0.62 0.43
CA HIS A 53 29.94 1.78 1.15
C HIS A 53 29.74 3.09 0.36
N ALA A 54 29.95 3.06 -0.95
CA ALA A 54 29.69 4.19 -1.83
C ALA A 54 28.18 4.54 -1.86
N MET A 55 27.31 3.53 -1.96
CA MET A 55 25.85 3.70 -1.94
C MET A 55 25.31 4.24 -0.61
N ARG A 56 26.03 4.07 0.51
CA ARG A 56 25.65 4.61 1.81
C ARG A 56 25.91 6.12 1.94
N HIS A 57 26.73 6.70 1.08
CA HIS A 57 27.00 8.14 1.06
C HIS A 57 26.00 8.88 0.18
N VAL A 58 24.71 8.79 0.54
CA VAL A 58 23.68 9.69 0.00
C VAL A 58 23.62 10.90 0.91
N THR A 59 24.28 11.98 0.50
CA THR A 59 24.16 13.27 1.17
C THR A 59 23.03 14.06 0.52
N ALA A 60 22.11 14.58 1.32
CA ALA A 60 21.10 15.50 0.82
C ALA A 60 21.81 16.79 0.38
N ALA A 61 21.82 17.05 -0.93
CA ALA A 61 22.24 18.35 -1.43
C ALA A 61 21.23 19.41 -1.00
N THR A 62 21.71 20.60 -0.63
CA THR A 62 20.83 21.74 -0.32
C THR A 62 19.99 22.06 -1.56
N PRO A 63 18.65 22.07 -1.46
CA PRO A 63 17.80 22.31 -2.62
C PRO A 63 18.09 23.71 -3.18
N VAL A 64 18.43 23.77 -4.47
CA VAL A 64 18.65 25.02 -5.19
C VAL A 64 17.35 25.35 -5.92
N ALA A 65 16.73 26.48 -5.57
CA ALA A 65 15.54 26.95 -6.26
C ALA A 65 15.94 27.49 -7.65
N PHE A 66 15.57 26.77 -8.70
CA PHE A 66 15.83 27.17 -10.09
C PHE A 66 14.86 28.24 -10.61
N GLY A 67 13.76 28.48 -9.90
CA GLY A 67 12.75 29.47 -10.26
C GLY A 67 11.49 29.33 -9.39
N GLY A 68 10.56 30.25 -9.56
CA GLY A 68 9.27 30.24 -8.90
C GLY A 68 8.16 30.63 -9.87
N ALA A 69 6.95 30.15 -9.60
CA ALA A 69 5.74 30.54 -10.33
C ALA A 69 4.71 31.07 -9.33
N LEU A 70 4.03 32.15 -9.70
CA LEU A 70 2.86 32.65 -8.99
C LEU A 70 1.62 32.12 -9.71
N VAL A 71 0.94 31.14 -9.11
CA VAL A 71 -0.32 30.62 -9.62
C VAL A 71 -1.45 31.42 -9.00
N ILE A 72 -2.20 32.15 -9.82
CA ILE A 72 -3.41 32.87 -9.40
C ILE A 72 -4.60 32.06 -9.94
N PRO A 73 -5.37 31.39 -9.08
CA PRO A 73 -6.58 30.71 -9.51
C PRO A 73 -7.55 31.71 -10.15
N VAL A 74 -8.12 31.34 -11.30
CA VAL A 74 -9.06 32.22 -12.01
C VAL A 74 -10.26 32.62 -11.14
N GLY A 75 -10.71 31.75 -10.22
CA GLY A 75 -11.77 32.07 -9.27
C GLY A 75 -11.42 33.22 -8.31
N LEU A 76 -10.15 33.33 -7.88
CA LEU A 76 -9.71 34.46 -7.05
C LEU A 76 -9.80 35.79 -7.81
N LEU A 77 -9.46 35.81 -9.10
CA LEU A 77 -9.57 36.99 -9.94
C LEU A 77 -11.04 37.41 -10.11
N ARG A 78 -11.92 36.44 -10.42
CA ARG A 78 -13.37 36.67 -10.56
C ARG A 78 -13.99 37.22 -9.28
N ARG A 79 -13.63 36.66 -8.12
CA ARG A 79 -14.06 37.14 -6.80
C ARG A 79 -13.62 38.58 -6.53
N LEU A 80 -12.36 38.92 -6.82
CA LEU A 80 -11.84 40.28 -6.65
C LEU A 80 -12.49 41.28 -7.62
N GLN A 81 -12.97 40.82 -8.77
CA GLN A 81 -13.71 41.61 -9.76
C GLN A 81 -15.21 41.72 -9.45
N GLY A 82 -15.69 41.08 -8.37
CA GLY A 82 -17.09 41.14 -7.95
C GLY A 82 -18.03 40.27 -8.80
N GLU A 83 -17.50 39.40 -9.65
CA GLU A 83 -18.28 38.42 -10.40
C GLU A 83 -18.77 37.34 -9.43
N LYS A 84 -20.08 37.33 -9.18
CA LYS A 84 -20.75 36.28 -8.40
C LYS A 84 -21.39 35.29 -9.36
N ASP A 85 -20.58 34.46 -10.00
CA ASP A 85 -21.09 33.30 -10.72
C ASP A 85 -21.01 32.05 -9.83
N GLY A 86 -22.19 31.50 -9.54
CA GLY A 86 -22.46 30.11 -9.15
C GLY A 86 -21.48 29.41 -8.21
N ALA A 87 -21.80 29.40 -6.91
CA ALA A 87 -21.34 28.41 -5.94
C ALA A 87 -19.83 28.16 -5.88
N GLU A 88 -19.03 29.20 -5.68
CA GLU A 88 -17.63 29.04 -5.25
C GLU A 88 -17.58 28.63 -3.78
N VAL A 89 -17.60 27.32 -3.51
CA VAL A 89 -17.17 26.77 -2.23
C VAL A 89 -15.66 27.04 -2.13
N SER A 90 -15.20 27.70 -1.06
CA SER A 90 -13.76 27.90 -0.86
C SER A 90 -13.05 26.54 -0.82
N VAL A 91 -11.80 26.46 -1.29
CA VAL A 91 -11.00 25.21 -1.23
C VAL A 91 -10.99 24.63 0.19
N ASP A 92 -10.94 25.49 1.21
CA ASP A 92 -11.02 25.10 2.61
C ASP A 92 -12.38 24.44 2.97
N ALA A 93 -13.47 24.95 2.40
CA ALA A 93 -14.80 24.38 2.60
C ALA A 93 -14.98 23.04 1.86
N GLU A 94 -14.39 22.87 0.67
CA GLU A 94 -14.38 21.56 -0.02
C GLU A 94 -13.58 20.51 0.76
N VAL A 95 -12.41 20.89 1.28
CA VAL A 95 -11.60 20.01 2.15
C VAL A 95 -12.36 19.64 3.41
N ALA A 96 -13.01 20.61 4.06
CA ALA A 96 -13.81 20.36 5.26
C ALA A 96 -15.00 19.41 4.98
N VAL A 97 -15.69 19.59 3.85
CA VAL A 97 -16.79 18.70 3.42
C VAL A 97 -16.28 17.29 3.17
N LYS A 98 -15.13 17.14 2.50
CA LYS A 98 -14.51 15.84 2.25
C LYS A 98 -14.12 15.14 3.55
N GLN A 99 -13.44 15.83 4.45
CA GLN A 99 -13.05 15.28 5.76
C GLN A 99 -14.28 14.89 6.60
N ARG A 100 -15.32 15.72 6.60
CA ARG A 100 -16.60 15.39 7.25
C ARG A 100 -17.22 14.12 6.65
N THR A 101 -17.24 14.02 5.33
CA THR A 101 -17.82 12.86 4.61
C THR A 101 -17.07 11.58 4.93
N GLU A 102 -15.72 11.62 4.92
CA GLU A 102 -14.87 10.48 5.27
C GLU A 102 -15.09 10.04 6.73
N ARG A 103 -15.14 10.99 7.67
CA ARG A 103 -15.41 10.70 9.09
C ARG A 103 -16.77 10.03 9.29
N LEU A 104 -17.83 10.61 8.73
CA LEU A 104 -19.20 10.06 8.87
C LEU A 104 -19.31 8.67 8.24
N ALA A 105 -18.65 8.43 7.11
CA ALA A 105 -18.62 7.11 6.48
C ALA A 105 -17.92 6.07 7.36
N MET A 106 -16.77 6.42 7.94
CA MET A 106 -16.03 5.54 8.86
C MET A 106 -16.84 5.21 10.12
N GLU A 107 -17.48 6.21 10.72
CA GLU A 107 -18.36 6.02 11.89
C GLU A 107 -19.56 5.13 11.56
N ALA A 108 -20.20 5.33 10.41
CA ALA A 108 -21.33 4.51 9.97
C ALA A 108 -20.96 3.03 9.80
N VAL A 109 -19.84 2.75 9.14
CA VAL A 109 -19.34 1.38 8.93
C VAL A 109 -18.99 0.73 10.26
N ARG A 110 -18.30 1.46 11.15
CA ARG A 110 -17.94 0.98 12.48
C ARG A 110 -19.20 0.62 13.28
N HIS A 111 -20.17 1.52 13.35
CA HIS A 111 -21.41 1.28 14.10
C HIS A 111 -22.17 0.04 13.61
N VAL A 112 -22.27 -0.16 12.29
CA VAL A 112 -22.97 -1.33 11.74
C VAL A 112 -22.23 -2.63 12.04
N GLU A 113 -20.90 -2.65 11.93
CA GLU A 113 -20.11 -3.85 12.27
C GLU A 113 -20.13 -4.14 13.78
N GLU A 114 -20.02 -3.12 14.63
CA GLU A 114 -20.12 -3.28 16.09
C GLU A 114 -21.52 -3.73 16.53
N ALA A 115 -22.58 -3.23 15.90
CA ALA A 115 -23.96 -3.69 16.15
C ALA A 115 -24.17 -5.17 15.78
N ARG A 116 -23.36 -5.71 14.86
CA ARG A 116 -23.31 -7.16 14.53
C ARG A 116 -22.50 -7.98 15.52
N GLY A 117 -22.00 -7.35 16.60
CA GLY A 117 -21.14 -7.98 17.60
C GLY A 117 -19.71 -8.16 17.14
N CYS A 118 -19.30 -7.54 16.03
CA CYS A 118 -17.90 -7.55 15.60
C CYS A 118 -17.07 -6.61 16.47
N ARG A 119 -15.80 -6.96 16.72
CA ARG A 119 -14.82 -6.00 17.24
C ARG A 119 -14.20 -5.27 16.05
N VAL A 120 -14.29 -3.94 16.00
CA VAL A 120 -13.73 -3.15 14.88
C VAL A 120 -12.48 -2.40 15.33
N VAL A 121 -11.46 -2.38 14.48
CA VAL A 121 -10.20 -1.66 14.71
C VAL A 121 -9.93 -0.74 13.52
N ASP A 122 -9.65 0.52 13.80
CA ASP A 122 -9.22 1.51 12.82
C ASP A 122 -7.73 1.35 12.52
N VAL A 123 -7.42 1.05 11.27
CA VAL A 123 -6.06 0.83 10.77
C VAL A 123 -5.74 1.75 9.59
N SER A 124 -6.59 2.75 9.31
CA SER A 124 -6.42 3.71 8.22
C SER A 124 -5.08 4.46 8.28
N GLY A 125 -4.57 4.71 9.50
CA GLY A 125 -3.26 5.32 9.75
C GLY A 125 -2.05 4.36 9.66
N GLU A 126 -2.28 3.05 9.60
CA GLU A 126 -1.23 2.02 9.71
C GLU A 126 -0.66 1.55 8.35
N LYS A 127 -1.19 2.10 7.23
CA LYS A 127 -0.78 1.73 5.85
C LYS A 127 -0.98 0.24 5.53
N CYS A 128 -2.00 -0.39 6.12
CA CYS A 128 -2.35 -1.79 5.86
C CYS A 128 -2.94 -2.04 4.46
N GLY A 129 -3.53 -1.00 3.85
CA GLY A 129 -4.20 -1.11 2.55
C GLY A 129 -5.72 -1.22 2.61
N TRP A 130 -6.30 -1.01 3.80
CA TRP A 130 -7.73 -0.86 4.08
C TRP A 130 -7.90 0.04 5.30
N ASP A 131 -9.12 0.48 5.60
CA ASP A 131 -9.40 1.45 6.65
C ASP A 131 -9.77 0.79 7.99
N LEU A 132 -10.64 -0.22 7.96
CA LEU A 132 -11.18 -0.87 9.16
C LEU A 132 -10.95 -2.38 9.11
N THR A 133 -10.46 -2.95 10.22
CA THR A 133 -10.46 -4.41 10.42
C THR A 133 -11.62 -4.78 11.33
N SER A 134 -12.58 -5.55 10.80
CA SER A 134 -13.70 -6.07 11.57
C SER A 134 -13.45 -7.54 11.91
N TYR A 135 -13.52 -7.88 13.20
CA TYR A 135 -13.36 -9.23 13.72
C TYR A 135 -14.74 -9.76 14.14
N PRO A 136 -15.38 -10.62 13.32
CA PRO A 136 -16.66 -11.20 13.68
C PRO A 136 -16.56 -12.06 14.96
N PRO A 137 -17.65 -12.17 15.74
CA PRO A 137 -17.66 -13.02 16.93
C PRO A 137 -17.47 -14.50 16.55
N ALA A 138 -16.96 -15.29 17.49
CA ALA A 138 -16.79 -16.72 17.28
C ALA A 138 -18.15 -17.40 17.06
N VAL A 139 -18.24 -18.24 16.02
CA VAL A 139 -19.40 -19.09 15.74
C VAL A 139 -18.96 -20.54 15.97
N ASP A 140 -19.69 -21.26 16.82
CA ASP A 140 -19.38 -22.65 17.19
C ASP A 140 -17.93 -22.87 17.67
N GLY A 141 -17.39 -21.90 18.42
CA GLY A 141 -16.04 -21.95 18.97
C GLY A 141 -14.92 -21.71 17.96
N ARG A 142 -15.23 -21.39 16.70
CA ARG A 142 -14.25 -21.00 15.68
C ARG A 142 -14.33 -19.50 15.43
N MET A 143 -13.16 -18.84 15.40
CA MET A 143 -13.10 -17.45 14.97
C MET A 143 -13.20 -17.38 13.45
N PRO A 144 -14.19 -16.66 12.89
CA PRO A 144 -14.24 -16.36 11.47
C PRO A 144 -13.03 -15.54 11.05
N GLU A 145 -12.71 -15.55 9.76
CA GLU A 145 -11.66 -14.66 9.26
C GLU A 145 -12.05 -13.18 9.43
N PRO A 146 -11.09 -12.32 9.79
CA PRO A 146 -11.34 -10.89 9.87
C PRO A 146 -11.66 -10.34 8.48
N ARG A 147 -12.54 -9.33 8.46
CA ARG A 147 -12.87 -8.56 7.27
C ARG A 147 -11.97 -7.33 7.22
N HIS A 148 -11.35 -7.11 6.08
CA HIS A 148 -10.53 -5.95 5.77
C HIS A 148 -11.39 -5.00 4.93
N ILE A 149 -11.85 -3.92 5.54
CA ILE A 149 -12.88 -3.04 5.00
C ILE A 149 -12.24 -1.73 4.53
N GLU A 150 -12.38 -1.44 3.23
CA GLU A 150 -12.07 -0.14 2.63
C GLU A 150 -13.35 0.69 2.58
N VAL A 151 -13.33 1.92 3.11
CA VAL A 151 -14.52 2.77 3.25
C VAL A 151 -14.49 3.92 2.24
N LYS A 152 -15.49 3.97 1.38
CA LYS A 152 -15.67 5.06 0.40
C LYS A 152 -16.93 5.87 0.71
N GLY A 153 -16.73 6.98 1.40
CA GLY A 153 -17.76 8.00 1.64
C GLY A 153 -17.95 8.93 0.44
N ARG A 154 -19.20 9.20 0.06
CA ARG A 154 -19.55 10.19 -0.97
C ARG A 154 -20.80 10.97 -0.57
N LEU A 155 -20.91 12.22 -1.04
CA LEU A 155 -22.17 12.95 -0.93
C LEU A 155 -23.26 12.28 -1.75
N LYS A 156 -24.50 12.33 -1.26
CA LYS A 156 -25.66 11.84 -2.00
C LYS A 156 -25.77 12.57 -3.34
N GLY A 157 -25.98 11.81 -4.41
CA GLY A 157 -25.96 12.32 -5.79
C GLY A 157 -24.62 12.22 -6.51
N ALA A 158 -23.54 11.79 -5.82
CA ALA A 158 -22.32 11.41 -6.51
C ALA A 158 -22.57 10.20 -7.43
N GLU A 159 -21.99 10.24 -8.64
CA GLU A 159 -22.15 9.16 -9.62
C GLU A 159 -21.07 8.08 -9.50
N THR A 160 -19.87 8.46 -9.05
CA THR A 160 -18.71 7.56 -9.05
C THR A 160 -17.93 7.58 -7.74
N ILE A 161 -17.28 6.45 -7.46
CA ILE A 161 -16.17 6.37 -6.50
C ILE A 161 -14.85 6.21 -7.25
N THR A 162 -13.80 6.78 -6.68
CA THR A 162 -12.44 6.59 -7.18
C THR A 162 -11.74 5.58 -6.28
N VAL A 163 -11.19 4.55 -6.89
CA VAL A 163 -10.38 3.54 -6.21
C VAL A 163 -8.96 3.59 -6.77
N THR A 164 -7.98 3.74 -5.90
CA THR A 164 -6.57 3.85 -6.32
C THR A 164 -6.01 2.49 -6.73
N ARG A 165 -4.93 2.49 -7.52
CA ARG A 165 -4.24 1.26 -7.90
C ARG A 165 -3.82 0.44 -6.67
N ASN A 166 -3.35 1.10 -5.62
CA ASN A 166 -2.91 0.40 -4.41
C ASN A 166 -4.09 -0.27 -3.70
N GLU A 167 -5.23 0.40 -3.56
CA GLU A 167 -6.44 -0.18 -2.99
C GLU A 167 -6.91 -1.41 -3.78
N ILE A 168 -6.88 -1.34 -5.11
CA ILE A 168 -7.24 -2.48 -5.98
C ILE A 168 -6.28 -3.66 -5.76
N LEU A 169 -4.97 -3.40 -5.70
CA LEU A 169 -3.98 -4.46 -5.44
C LEU A 169 -4.14 -5.08 -4.06
N TYR A 170 -4.39 -4.28 -3.02
CA TYR A 170 -4.63 -4.81 -1.68
C TYR A 170 -5.89 -5.66 -1.65
N ALA A 171 -6.98 -5.20 -2.28
CA ALA A 171 -8.20 -5.95 -2.39
C ALA A 171 -8.01 -7.32 -3.07
N LEU A 172 -7.30 -7.35 -4.21
CA LEU A 172 -6.99 -8.61 -4.91
C LEU A 172 -6.13 -9.55 -4.06
N ASN A 173 -5.17 -9.01 -3.31
CA ASN A 173 -4.31 -9.80 -2.41
C ASN A 173 -5.05 -10.36 -1.19
N GLN A 174 -6.06 -9.65 -0.68
CA GLN A 174 -6.85 -10.07 0.47
C GLN A 174 -8.03 -10.99 0.10
N ALA A 175 -8.40 -11.06 -1.19
CA ALA A 175 -9.46 -11.91 -1.73
C ALA A 175 -10.75 -11.79 -0.89
N ASP A 176 -11.28 -12.92 -0.40
CA ASP A 176 -12.57 -12.98 0.33
C ASP A 176 -12.59 -12.19 1.65
N LYS A 177 -11.43 -11.79 2.17
CA LYS A 177 -11.32 -10.93 3.36
C LYS A 177 -11.64 -9.48 3.03
N PHE A 178 -11.39 -9.04 1.80
CA PHE A 178 -11.58 -7.65 1.42
C PHE A 178 -13.06 -7.34 1.19
N VAL A 179 -13.51 -6.23 1.76
CA VAL A 179 -14.85 -5.70 1.56
C VAL A 179 -14.77 -4.22 1.27
N LEU A 180 -15.41 -3.78 0.19
CA LEU A 180 -15.59 -2.36 -0.09
C LEU A 180 -16.91 -1.90 0.53
N ALA A 181 -16.85 -0.93 1.44
CA ALA A 181 -18.03 -0.32 2.05
C ALA A 181 -18.30 1.05 1.42
N ILE A 182 -19.51 1.25 0.89
CA ILE A 182 -19.95 2.50 0.28
C ILE A 182 -20.93 3.18 1.21
N VAL A 183 -20.70 4.45 1.53
CA VAL A 183 -21.59 5.25 2.37
C VAL A 183 -21.95 6.54 1.65
N LEU A 184 -23.24 6.82 1.54
CA LEU A 184 -23.77 8.05 0.94
C LEU A 184 -24.17 9.01 2.07
N VAL A 185 -23.57 10.20 2.10
CA VAL A 185 -23.75 11.21 3.14
C VAL A 185 -24.64 12.32 2.61
N SER A 186 -25.68 12.69 3.36
CA SER A 186 -26.50 13.84 3.00
C SER A 186 -25.71 15.16 3.13
N SER A 187 -25.98 16.11 2.24
CA SER A 187 -25.37 17.46 2.30
C SER A 187 -25.88 18.27 3.50
N ASP A 188 -27.12 18.03 3.92
CA ASP A 188 -27.86 18.94 4.79
C ASP A 188 -28.01 18.40 6.22
N GLU A 189 -27.88 17.08 6.40
CA GLU A 189 -28.05 16.38 7.67
C GLU A 189 -26.81 15.51 7.98
N GLU A 190 -26.65 15.07 9.23
CA GLU A 190 -25.70 14.00 9.60
C GLU A 190 -26.23 12.59 9.24
N SER A 191 -27.32 12.53 8.48
CA SER A 191 -27.87 11.27 7.99
C SER A 191 -26.96 10.63 6.95
N VAL A 192 -26.75 9.33 7.09
CA VAL A 192 -26.02 8.49 6.15
C VAL A 192 -26.93 7.40 5.60
N GLU A 193 -26.70 7.02 4.36
CA GLU A 193 -27.36 5.93 3.66
C GLU A 193 -26.30 4.85 3.34
N GLY A 194 -26.58 3.61 3.72
CA GLY A 194 -25.61 2.50 3.77
C GLY A 194 -25.20 2.15 5.21
N PRO A 195 -24.06 1.48 5.42
CA PRO A 195 -23.05 1.08 4.43
C PRO A 195 -23.49 -0.06 3.52
N TYR A 196 -23.22 0.08 2.23
CA TYR A 196 -23.39 -0.97 1.23
C TYR A 196 -22.08 -1.74 1.06
N TYR A 197 -22.10 -3.04 1.36
CA TYR A 197 -20.90 -3.88 1.31
C TYR A 197 -20.80 -4.61 -0.02
N VAL A 198 -19.68 -4.45 -0.72
CA VAL A 198 -19.37 -5.16 -1.97
C VAL A 198 -18.17 -6.07 -1.73
N ARG A 199 -18.37 -7.39 -1.88
CA ARG A 199 -17.30 -8.38 -1.84
C ARG A 199 -16.68 -8.58 -3.22
N ASN A 200 -15.40 -8.92 -3.23
CA ASN A 200 -14.62 -9.15 -4.45
C ASN A 200 -14.89 -8.06 -5.52
N PRO A 201 -14.76 -6.76 -5.18
CA PRO A 201 -15.20 -5.67 -6.05
C PRO A 201 -14.41 -5.58 -7.37
N PHE A 202 -13.19 -6.11 -7.39
CA PHE A 202 -12.29 -6.06 -8.55
C PHE A 202 -11.96 -7.45 -9.05
N ASP A 203 -11.86 -7.58 -10.37
CA ASP A 203 -11.59 -8.82 -11.10
C ASP A 203 -10.20 -8.84 -11.76
N ALA A 204 -9.55 -7.69 -11.88
CA ALA A 204 -8.23 -7.54 -12.49
C ALA A 204 -7.44 -6.39 -11.88
N GLU A 205 -6.11 -6.41 -12.10
CA GLU A 205 -5.26 -5.27 -11.80
C GLU A 205 -5.45 -4.15 -12.84
N PRO A 206 -5.25 -2.86 -12.46
CA PRO A 206 -5.20 -1.78 -13.42
C PRO A 206 -4.07 -1.98 -14.45
N GLY A 207 -4.39 -1.73 -15.72
CA GLY A 207 -3.42 -1.79 -16.81
C GLY A 207 -2.24 -0.83 -16.65
N TRP A 208 -1.22 -0.99 -17.50
CA TRP A 208 -0.04 -0.14 -17.48
C TRP A 208 -0.41 1.35 -17.62
N GLY A 209 0.15 2.19 -16.75
CA GLY A 209 -0.10 3.64 -16.73
C GLY A 209 -1.41 4.07 -16.05
N VAL A 210 -2.24 3.15 -15.55
CA VAL A 210 -3.49 3.48 -14.85
C VAL A 210 -3.25 3.60 -13.35
N SER A 211 -3.53 4.78 -12.77
CA SER A 211 -3.34 5.07 -11.35
C SER A 211 -4.57 4.84 -10.48
N SER A 212 -5.76 4.83 -11.09
CA SER A 212 -7.05 4.65 -10.40
C SER A 212 -8.15 4.22 -11.37
N TRP A 213 -9.22 3.66 -10.81
CA TRP A 213 -10.49 3.44 -11.50
C TRP A 213 -11.57 4.36 -10.93
N ASN A 214 -12.39 4.93 -11.81
CA ASN A 214 -13.63 5.58 -11.44
C ASN A 214 -14.78 4.63 -11.75
N ILE A 215 -15.45 4.14 -10.72
CA ILE A 215 -16.47 3.11 -10.82
C ILE A 215 -17.82 3.75 -10.51
N GLN A 216 -18.81 3.45 -11.35
CA GLN A 216 -20.19 3.90 -11.17
C GLN A 216 -20.75 3.32 -9.86
N ILE A 217 -21.27 4.19 -8.99
CA ILE A 217 -21.85 3.79 -7.71
C ILE A 217 -23.03 2.85 -7.95
N ALA A 218 -23.89 3.13 -8.94
CA ALA A 218 -25.02 2.27 -9.29
C ALA A 218 -24.58 0.82 -9.57
N ALA A 219 -23.52 0.62 -10.36
CA ALA A 219 -22.99 -0.71 -10.68
C ALA A 219 -22.41 -1.45 -9.46
N LEU A 220 -21.88 -0.71 -8.48
CA LEU A 220 -21.42 -1.29 -7.23
C LEU A 220 -22.58 -1.65 -6.31
N LEU A 221 -23.62 -0.81 -6.25
CA LEU A 221 -24.81 -1.06 -5.43
C LEU A 221 -25.59 -2.28 -5.92
N GLU A 222 -25.62 -2.55 -7.23
CA GLU A 222 -26.19 -3.79 -7.79
C GLU A 222 -25.49 -5.06 -7.28
N ARG A 223 -24.20 -4.95 -6.92
CA ARG A 223 -23.38 -6.04 -6.39
C ARG A 223 -23.30 -6.03 -4.86
N ALA A 224 -23.94 -5.06 -4.19
CA ALA A 224 -23.88 -4.96 -2.75
C ALA A 224 -24.69 -6.09 -2.10
N GLU A 225 -24.14 -6.65 -1.04
CA GLU A 225 -24.85 -7.65 -0.24
C GLU A 225 -26.10 -7.02 0.39
N ILE A 226 -27.25 -7.69 0.23
CA ILE A 226 -28.47 -7.31 0.93
C ILE A 226 -28.19 -7.45 2.42
N GLN A 227 -28.30 -6.34 3.16
CA GLN A 227 -28.23 -6.37 4.61
C GLN A 227 -29.43 -7.21 5.12
N CYS A 228 -29.15 -8.41 5.61
CA CYS A 228 -30.08 -9.18 6.46
C CYS A 228 -29.96 -8.72 7.92
#